data_AF-A0AAQ3L308-F1
#
_entry.id   AF-A0AAQ3L308-F1
#
_cell.length_a   1.000
_cell.length_b   1.000
_cell.length_c   1.000
_cell.angle_alpha   90.00
_cell.angle_beta   90.00
_cell.angle_gamma   90.00
#
_symmetry.space_group_name_H-M   'P 1'
#
loop_
_entity.id
_entity.type
_entity.pdbx_description
1 polymer ?
#
loop_
_entity_poly.entity_id
_entity_poly.type
_entity_poly.pdbx_seq_one_letter_code
_entity_poly.pdbx_strand_id
1 'polypeptide(L)'
;MAAAAARPLVTVQPLEGDMATDSSAAVPLPDVLKAPIRPDVVRFVHVNLSKNSRQPYAVSKRAGHQTSAESWGTGRAVSRIPRVPGGGTHRAGQGAFGNMCRGGRMFAPTKTWRRWHRRVNINMRRYAVASALAATAVPSLVLARGHRIESVPELPLVVSDSIEGVEKTASAIKILKQIGAFPDAEKAKDSQAIRTGKGKMRNRRYISRKGPLIVYGTEGSKIVKAFRNIPGVDVANVERLNLLKLAPGGHVGRFIIWTKSAFEKLDSVFGTFDKSSEKKKGYVLPRPKMLNPDLSRIINSDEVQSVVRPIKKEVKRHTLKKNPLKNLYTLLKLNPYAKTARRMSLLAEAQRVKAKQEKLDKKRTQLPKEEANAIKAAGRSWYKTMISDSDYTEFENFTKWLGVTQEKPAALVMRFPMRGQWWRKKCLMKLSGSGALSGCSEKVAYFVSSWLHVNLILRGGRSSRVPNMRNNVVYLRYRVPSLVVFKWSFLFSKIIRLKEKRSVVAADHLKVRFLERGRSSLSSSSRLLLFALAFRSVEDEVALPACWGGEERSDGIL
;
A
#
# COMPACT_ATOMS: atom_id res chain seq x y z
N MET A 1 -27.89 -8.12 4.73
CA MET A 1 -29.05 -8.81 4.15
C MET A 1 -30.22 -7.86 4.18
N ALA A 2 -31.21 -8.03 3.30
CA ALA A 2 -32.45 -7.25 3.41
C ALA A 2 -33.31 -7.70 4.60
N ALA A 3 -33.32 -9.01 4.95
CA ALA A 3 -34.15 -9.57 6.02
C ALA A 3 -34.09 -8.85 7.39
N ALA A 4 -32.95 -8.28 7.78
CA ALA A 4 -32.78 -7.55 9.05
C ALA A 4 -33.15 -6.05 8.97
N ALA A 5 -33.49 -5.54 7.79
CA ALA A 5 -33.88 -4.16 7.51
C ALA A 5 -35.20 -4.09 6.71
N ALA A 6 -35.96 -5.17 6.73
CA ALA A 6 -37.19 -5.37 5.97
C ALA A 6 -38.41 -5.09 6.85
N ARG A 7 -39.26 -4.14 6.47
CA ARG A 7 -40.61 -4.02 7.03
C ARG A 7 -41.42 -5.27 6.61
N PRO A 8 -42.17 -5.92 7.51
CA PRO A 8 -42.94 -7.13 7.16
C PRO A 8 -44.17 -6.81 6.30
N LEU A 9 -44.73 -5.61 6.47
CA LEU A 9 -45.79 -5.02 5.66
C LEU A 9 -45.23 -3.76 4.98
N VAL A 10 -45.77 -3.43 3.81
CA VAL A 10 -45.45 -2.22 3.03
C VAL A 10 -46.76 -1.50 2.72
N THR A 11 -46.79 -0.18 2.85
CA THR A 11 -47.98 0.63 2.58
C THR A 11 -48.14 0.89 1.08
N VAL A 12 -49.36 0.75 0.58
CA VAL A 12 -49.73 1.12 -0.78
C VAL A 12 -50.03 2.61 -0.77
N GLN A 13 -49.18 3.40 -1.44
CA GLN A 13 -49.38 4.83 -1.55
C GLN A 13 -50.57 5.13 -2.49
N PRO A 14 -51.60 5.86 -2.02
CA PRO A 14 -52.75 6.23 -2.84
C PRO A 14 -52.38 7.35 -3.83
N LEU A 15 -53.16 7.45 -4.91
CA LEU A 15 -53.03 8.46 -5.95
C LEU A 15 -54.15 9.50 -5.89
N GLU A 16 -53.90 10.66 -6.49
CA GLU A 16 -54.90 11.71 -6.74
C GLU A 16 -56.06 11.12 -7.57
N GLY A 17 -57.19 10.81 -6.91
CA GLY A 17 -58.38 10.19 -7.50
C GLY A 17 -58.69 8.75 -7.05
N ASP A 18 -57.88 8.13 -6.18
CA ASP A 18 -58.26 6.89 -5.51
C ASP A 18 -59.33 7.15 -4.42
N MET A 19 -60.20 6.16 -4.18
CA MET A 19 -61.21 6.24 -3.11
C MET A 19 -60.56 6.34 -1.73
N ALA A 20 -60.88 7.40 -0.99
CA ALA A 20 -60.48 7.53 0.41
C ALA A 20 -61.15 6.42 1.24
N THR A 21 -60.34 5.69 1.99
CA THR A 21 -60.75 4.68 2.98
C THR A 21 -59.93 4.90 4.24
N ASP A 22 -60.53 4.69 5.41
CA ASP A 22 -59.97 5.14 6.69
C ASP A 22 -58.66 4.43 7.07
N SER A 23 -58.38 3.27 6.46
CA SER A 23 -57.14 2.51 6.59
C SER A 23 -56.31 2.57 5.31
N SER A 24 -55.04 2.99 5.40
CA SER A 24 -54.11 2.84 4.28
C SER A 24 -53.85 1.36 3.98
N ALA A 25 -54.13 0.94 2.75
CA ALA A 25 -53.97 -0.46 2.36
C ALA A 25 -52.50 -0.90 2.45
N ALA A 26 -52.25 -2.05 3.07
CA ALA A 26 -50.90 -2.61 3.22
C ALA A 26 -50.80 -4.00 2.56
N VAL A 27 -49.60 -4.34 2.09
CA VAL A 27 -49.30 -5.64 1.46
C VAL A 27 -48.07 -6.27 2.15
N PRO A 28 -48.06 -7.60 2.42
CA PRO A 28 -46.89 -8.27 2.97
C PRO A 28 -45.68 -8.19 2.03
N LEU A 29 -44.48 -8.07 2.60
CA LEU A 29 -43.23 -7.96 1.84
C LEU A 29 -42.86 -9.31 1.17
N PRO A 30 -42.79 -9.38 -0.17
CA PRO A 30 -42.42 -10.59 -0.90
C PRO A 30 -41.05 -11.14 -0.50
N ASP A 31 -40.94 -12.47 -0.41
CA ASP A 31 -39.75 -13.14 0.11
C ASP A 31 -38.50 -12.92 -0.77
N VAL A 32 -38.71 -12.71 -2.08
CA VAL A 32 -37.64 -12.34 -3.00
C VAL A 32 -36.91 -11.05 -2.60
N LEU A 33 -37.56 -10.14 -1.87
CA LEU A 33 -36.95 -8.90 -1.37
C LEU A 33 -36.10 -9.12 -0.12
N LYS A 34 -36.28 -10.22 0.61
CA LYS A 34 -35.48 -10.60 1.79
C LYS A 34 -34.17 -11.31 1.39
N ALA A 35 -34.04 -11.72 0.12
CA ALA A 35 -32.97 -12.56 -0.42
C ALA A 35 -31.53 -12.00 -0.27
N PRO A 36 -30.49 -12.86 -0.27
CA PRO A 36 -29.09 -12.45 -0.12
C PRO A 36 -28.57 -11.60 -1.29
N ILE A 37 -28.23 -10.35 -0.97
CA ILE A 37 -27.67 -9.36 -1.90
C ILE A 37 -26.21 -9.73 -2.22
N ARG A 38 -25.94 -10.06 -3.49
CA ARG A 38 -24.66 -10.50 -4.05
C ARG A 38 -24.24 -9.68 -5.28
N PRO A 39 -23.56 -8.54 -5.09
CA PRO A 39 -23.13 -7.68 -6.19
C PRO A 39 -22.10 -8.35 -7.11
N ASP A 40 -21.37 -9.36 -6.62
CA ASP A 40 -20.45 -10.18 -7.41
C ASP A 40 -21.19 -10.99 -8.49
N VAL A 41 -22.27 -11.68 -8.11
CA VAL A 41 -23.12 -12.47 -9.03
C VAL A 41 -23.86 -11.54 -10.00
N VAL A 42 -24.40 -10.42 -9.51
CA VAL A 42 -25.06 -9.39 -10.34
C VAL A 42 -24.11 -8.85 -11.39
N ARG A 43 -22.89 -8.44 -11.00
CA ARG A 43 -21.89 -7.88 -11.93
C ARG A 43 -21.44 -8.92 -12.96
N PHE A 44 -21.20 -10.17 -12.56
CA PHE A 44 -20.84 -11.25 -13.48
C PHE A 44 -21.94 -11.53 -14.51
N VAL A 45 -23.19 -11.65 -14.07
CA VAL A 45 -24.33 -11.91 -14.97
C VAL A 45 -24.60 -10.71 -15.87
N HIS A 46 -24.61 -9.48 -15.35
CA HIS A 46 -24.78 -8.26 -16.13
C HIS A 46 -23.72 -8.15 -17.25
N VAL A 47 -22.43 -8.34 -16.92
CA VAL A 47 -21.33 -8.28 -17.88
C VAL A 47 -21.46 -9.35 -18.97
N ASN A 48 -22.04 -10.52 -18.69
CA ASN A 48 -22.24 -11.57 -19.69
C ASN A 48 -23.52 -11.38 -20.51
N LEU A 49 -24.62 -10.91 -19.91
CA LEU A 49 -25.84 -10.55 -20.65
C LEU A 49 -25.61 -9.34 -21.58
N SER A 50 -24.88 -8.31 -21.13
CA SER A 50 -24.53 -7.14 -21.93
C SER A 50 -23.65 -7.47 -23.16
N LYS A 51 -22.93 -8.61 -23.16
CA LYS A 51 -22.22 -9.10 -24.35
C LYS A 51 -23.16 -9.63 -25.43
N ASN A 52 -24.38 -10.06 -25.06
CA ASN A 52 -25.33 -10.72 -25.98
C ASN A 52 -26.11 -9.72 -26.85
N SER A 53 -26.20 -8.44 -26.47
CA SER A 53 -26.82 -7.38 -27.28
C SER A 53 -25.82 -6.69 -28.22
N ARG A 54 -24.74 -7.37 -28.61
CA ARG A 54 -23.67 -6.82 -29.46
C ARG A 54 -23.74 -7.41 -30.85
N GLN A 55 -24.02 -6.58 -31.85
CA GLN A 55 -23.88 -6.95 -33.25
C GLN A 55 -22.41 -7.34 -33.55
N PRO A 56 -22.16 -8.44 -34.28
CA PRO A 56 -20.82 -8.81 -34.70
C PRO A 56 -20.25 -7.77 -35.69
N TYR A 57 -18.94 -7.51 -35.61
CA TYR A 57 -18.25 -6.63 -36.55
C TYR A 57 -16.85 -7.17 -36.91
N ALA A 58 -16.46 -6.99 -38.16
CA ALA A 58 -15.24 -7.55 -38.75
C ALA A 58 -14.65 -6.58 -39.79
N VAL A 59 -13.37 -6.76 -40.12
CA VAL A 59 -12.77 -6.17 -41.34
C VAL A 59 -13.02 -7.13 -42.51
N SER A 60 -13.21 -6.61 -43.73
CA SER A 60 -13.39 -7.44 -44.93
C SER A 60 -12.27 -8.48 -45.10
N LYS A 61 -12.63 -9.70 -45.51
CA LYS A 61 -11.71 -10.85 -45.63
C LYS A 61 -10.55 -10.59 -46.60
N ARG A 62 -10.76 -9.73 -47.61
CA ARG A 62 -9.78 -9.36 -48.67
C ARG A 62 -9.17 -7.95 -48.49
N ALA A 63 -9.46 -7.24 -47.40
CA ALA A 63 -8.94 -5.88 -47.19
C ALA A 63 -7.40 -5.86 -47.11
N GLY A 64 -6.76 -5.09 -47.99
CA GLY A 64 -5.30 -5.02 -48.12
C GLY A 64 -4.66 -6.23 -48.81
N HIS A 65 -5.46 -7.11 -49.44
CA HIS A 65 -4.99 -8.29 -50.18
C HIS A 65 -5.20 -8.21 -51.70
N GLN A 66 -6.02 -7.27 -52.19
CA GLN A 66 -6.41 -7.17 -53.60
C GLN A 66 -5.37 -6.43 -54.48
N THR A 67 -4.10 -6.49 -54.10
CA THR A 67 -2.97 -5.89 -54.83
C THR A 67 -2.04 -6.99 -55.31
N SER A 68 -1.78 -7.06 -56.62
CA SER A 68 -0.82 -7.96 -57.27
C SER A 68 0.63 -7.58 -56.95
N ALA A 69 0.95 -7.42 -55.68
CA ALA A 69 2.18 -6.82 -55.20
C ALA A 69 3.22 -7.89 -54.84
N GLU A 70 4.42 -7.76 -55.39
CA GLU A 70 5.49 -8.75 -55.33
C GLU A 70 6.82 -8.12 -54.88
N SER A 71 7.71 -8.92 -54.31
CA SER A 71 8.98 -8.39 -53.77
C SER A 71 10.03 -8.31 -54.86
N TRP A 72 10.63 -7.14 -55.04
CA TRP A 72 11.74 -6.93 -55.98
C TRP A 72 13.07 -7.62 -55.58
N GLY A 73 13.08 -8.39 -54.49
CA GLY A 73 14.25 -9.13 -54.02
C GLY A 73 15.32 -8.24 -53.37
N THR A 74 16.58 -8.55 -53.65
CA THR A 74 17.80 -7.87 -53.18
C THR A 74 18.39 -6.94 -54.24
N GLY A 75 19.53 -6.28 -53.95
CA GLY A 75 20.30 -5.54 -54.95
C GLY A 75 19.74 -4.16 -55.37
N ARG A 76 18.66 -3.68 -54.74
CA ARG A 76 17.97 -2.42 -55.11
C ARG A 76 17.98 -1.34 -54.02
N ALA A 77 18.90 -1.40 -53.06
CA ALA A 77 19.02 -0.48 -51.90
C ALA A 77 17.72 -0.27 -51.07
N VAL A 78 16.77 -1.21 -51.17
CA VAL A 78 15.38 -1.05 -50.74
C VAL A 78 14.89 -2.31 -50.04
N SER A 79 13.98 -2.17 -49.07
CA SER A 79 13.47 -3.29 -48.26
C SER A 79 12.63 -4.29 -49.08
N ARG A 80 12.85 -5.59 -48.81
CA ARG A 80 12.26 -6.78 -49.47
C ARG A 80 10.75 -6.98 -49.26
N ILE A 81 10.02 -5.91 -48.95
CA ILE A 81 8.55 -5.90 -48.80
C ILE A 81 7.91 -5.97 -50.19
N PRO A 82 6.78 -6.69 -50.39
CA PRO A 82 6.07 -6.70 -51.67
C PRO A 82 5.58 -5.31 -52.11
N ARG A 83 5.75 -5.00 -53.39
CA ARG A 83 5.54 -3.67 -53.99
C ARG A 83 4.54 -3.73 -55.14
N VAL A 84 3.76 -2.66 -55.29
CA VAL A 84 2.79 -2.54 -56.40
C VAL A 84 3.56 -2.47 -57.74
N PRO A 85 3.24 -3.32 -58.73
CA PRO A 85 3.90 -3.33 -60.03
C PRO A 85 3.43 -2.16 -60.93
N GLY A 86 4.02 -2.06 -62.13
CA GLY A 86 3.74 -1.01 -63.10
C GLY A 86 4.53 0.28 -62.84
N GLY A 87 4.13 1.35 -63.52
CA GLY A 87 4.73 2.69 -63.43
C GLY A 87 3.67 3.79 -63.52
N GLY A 88 4.08 5.03 -63.80
CA GLY A 88 3.22 6.19 -64.07
C GLY A 88 2.42 6.74 -62.89
N THR A 89 1.99 5.91 -61.94
CA THR A 89 1.20 6.34 -60.77
C THR A 89 2.06 6.49 -59.52
N HIS A 90 1.73 7.44 -58.65
CA HIS A 90 2.39 7.59 -57.35
C HIS A 90 2.31 6.35 -56.44
N ARG A 91 1.44 5.37 -56.75
CA ARG A 91 1.26 4.14 -55.97
C ARG A 91 2.17 2.99 -56.44
N ALA A 92 2.68 3.03 -57.68
CA ALA A 92 3.65 2.07 -58.18
C ALA A 92 4.93 2.08 -57.33
N GLY A 93 5.61 0.93 -57.20
CA GLY A 93 6.83 0.75 -56.40
C GLY A 93 6.68 0.90 -54.89
N GLN A 94 5.54 1.39 -54.38
CA GLN A 94 5.25 1.46 -52.95
C GLN A 94 4.96 0.09 -52.35
N GLY A 95 5.31 -0.08 -51.08
CA GLY A 95 4.98 -1.29 -50.32
C GLY A 95 3.46 -1.52 -50.17
N ALA A 96 3.06 -2.79 -50.23
CA ALA A 96 1.68 -3.26 -50.11
C ALA A 96 1.61 -4.59 -49.33
N PHE A 97 0.41 -5.18 -49.27
CA PHE A 97 0.06 -6.46 -48.64
C PHE A 97 0.32 -6.58 -47.11
N GLY A 98 1.55 -6.34 -46.63
CA GLY A 98 1.93 -6.51 -45.23
C GLY A 98 1.39 -5.45 -44.28
N ASN A 99 1.38 -5.78 -42.98
CA ASN A 99 0.73 -5.02 -41.91
C ASN A 99 1.38 -3.67 -41.57
N MET A 100 2.66 -3.47 -41.92
CA MET A 100 3.38 -2.21 -41.75
C MET A 100 3.14 -1.21 -42.90
N CYS A 101 2.54 -1.64 -44.02
CA CYS A 101 2.33 -0.77 -45.17
C CYS A 101 1.02 0.04 -45.07
N ARG A 102 1.06 1.32 -45.47
CA ARG A 102 -0.15 2.12 -45.71
C ARG A 102 -1.02 1.43 -46.76
N GLY A 103 -2.26 1.11 -46.40
CA GLY A 103 -3.19 0.34 -47.26
C GLY A 103 -2.95 -1.18 -47.29
N GLY A 104 -1.96 -1.70 -46.57
CA GLY A 104 -1.74 -3.15 -46.42
C GLY A 104 -2.73 -3.81 -45.45
N ARG A 105 -2.69 -5.15 -45.38
CA ARG A 105 -3.60 -5.94 -44.55
C ARG A 105 -3.15 -5.95 -43.08
N MET A 106 -4.03 -5.49 -42.19
CA MET A 106 -3.82 -5.51 -40.75
C MET A 106 -3.54 -6.92 -40.21
N PHE A 107 -2.59 -7.05 -39.28
CA PHE A 107 -2.32 -8.29 -38.54
C PHE A 107 -3.51 -8.67 -37.64
N ALA A 108 -3.78 -9.98 -37.50
CA ALA A 108 -4.91 -10.53 -36.73
C ALA A 108 -6.25 -9.76 -36.89
N PRO A 109 -6.73 -9.52 -38.14
CA PRO A 109 -7.86 -8.62 -38.38
C PRO A 109 -9.16 -9.20 -37.82
N THR A 110 -10.05 -8.34 -37.30
CA THR A 110 -11.27 -8.76 -36.60
C THR A 110 -12.16 -9.64 -37.47
N LYS A 111 -12.67 -10.73 -36.87
CA LYS A 111 -13.44 -11.78 -37.55
C LYS A 111 -14.86 -11.87 -37.01
N THR A 112 -15.79 -12.22 -37.89
CA THR A 112 -17.20 -12.46 -37.57
C THR A 112 -17.36 -13.56 -36.52
N TRP A 113 -16.65 -14.68 -36.69
CA TRP A 113 -16.66 -15.87 -35.83
C TRP A 113 -16.07 -15.68 -34.41
N ARG A 114 -15.73 -14.44 -34.01
CA ARG A 114 -15.40 -14.13 -32.62
C ARG A 114 -16.59 -14.48 -31.73
N ARG A 115 -16.37 -15.18 -30.60
CA ARG A 115 -17.45 -15.50 -29.64
C ARG A 115 -17.93 -14.25 -28.87
N TRP A 116 -18.84 -13.49 -29.47
CA TRP A 116 -19.53 -12.34 -28.87
C TRP A 116 -20.45 -12.81 -27.73
N HIS A 117 -21.41 -13.68 -28.05
CA HIS A 117 -22.42 -14.16 -27.10
C HIS A 117 -21.85 -15.08 -26.02
N ARG A 118 -22.44 -15.01 -24.82
CA ARG A 118 -22.13 -15.82 -23.65
C ARG A 118 -23.42 -16.41 -23.08
N ARG A 119 -23.49 -17.75 -23.06
CA ARG A 119 -24.48 -18.50 -22.28
C ARG A 119 -24.20 -18.22 -20.79
N VAL A 120 -25.26 -17.97 -20.03
CA VAL A 120 -25.22 -17.82 -18.57
C VAL A 120 -26.12 -18.89 -17.99
N ASN A 121 -25.73 -19.52 -16.88
CA ASN A 121 -26.58 -20.48 -16.19
C ASN A 121 -27.90 -19.80 -15.76
N ILE A 122 -29.04 -20.44 -16.05
CA ILE A 122 -30.38 -19.93 -15.75
C ILE A 122 -30.53 -19.68 -14.25
N ASN A 123 -30.04 -20.58 -13.38
CA ASN A 123 -30.16 -20.41 -11.94
C ASN A 123 -29.27 -19.28 -11.41
N MET A 124 -28.07 -19.08 -11.98
CA MET A 124 -27.23 -17.91 -11.68
C MET A 124 -27.88 -16.60 -12.14
N ARG A 125 -28.60 -16.62 -13.27
CA ARG A 125 -29.39 -15.47 -13.76
C ARG A 125 -30.60 -15.19 -12.85
N ARG A 126 -31.31 -16.22 -12.38
CA ARG A 126 -32.42 -16.11 -11.42
C ARG A 126 -31.93 -15.53 -10.08
N TYR A 127 -30.83 -16.04 -9.53
CA TYR A 127 -30.14 -15.49 -8.35
C TYR A 127 -29.82 -14.00 -8.54
N ALA A 128 -29.14 -13.64 -9.64
CA ALA A 128 -28.76 -12.25 -9.90
C ALA A 128 -29.99 -11.30 -9.92
N VAL A 129 -31.12 -11.75 -10.46
CA VAL A 129 -32.36 -10.97 -10.45
C VAL A 129 -32.93 -10.84 -9.03
N ALA A 130 -33.06 -11.93 -8.26
CA ALA A 130 -33.52 -11.89 -6.87
C ALA A 130 -32.61 -10.99 -5.99
N SER A 131 -31.30 -11.12 -6.12
CA SER A 131 -30.32 -10.25 -5.46
C SER A 131 -30.40 -8.78 -5.88
N ALA A 132 -30.84 -8.48 -7.11
CA ALA A 132 -31.01 -7.11 -7.55
C ALA A 132 -32.30 -6.51 -6.98
N LEU A 133 -33.36 -7.30 -6.87
CA LEU A 133 -34.64 -6.94 -6.24
C LEU A 133 -34.49 -6.69 -4.73
N ALA A 134 -33.86 -7.62 -3.99
CA ALA A 134 -33.58 -7.42 -2.57
C ALA A 134 -32.77 -6.14 -2.26
N ALA A 135 -31.95 -5.68 -3.20
CA ALA A 135 -31.22 -4.43 -3.05
C ALA A 135 -32.05 -3.16 -3.30
N THR A 136 -33.26 -3.25 -3.87
CA THR A 136 -34.14 -2.08 -4.10
C THR A 136 -35.10 -1.82 -2.94
N ALA A 137 -35.21 -2.77 -2.00
CA ALA A 137 -35.90 -2.60 -0.72
C ALA A 137 -35.01 -1.96 0.37
N VAL A 138 -33.74 -1.67 0.09
CA VAL A 138 -32.77 -1.15 1.07
C VAL A 138 -32.39 0.30 0.72
N PRO A 139 -32.87 1.32 1.47
CA PRO A 139 -32.66 2.73 1.14
C PRO A 139 -31.19 3.12 0.95
N SER A 140 -30.30 2.63 1.80
CA SER A 140 -28.87 2.95 1.74
C SER A 140 -28.19 2.48 0.45
N LEU A 141 -28.65 1.38 -0.15
CA LEU A 141 -28.14 0.90 -1.45
C LEU A 141 -28.71 1.72 -2.62
N VAL A 142 -29.95 2.20 -2.51
CA VAL A 142 -30.60 3.05 -3.51
C VAL A 142 -29.97 4.46 -3.53
N LEU A 143 -29.71 5.02 -2.35
CA LEU A 143 -28.96 6.27 -2.17
C LEU A 143 -27.50 6.10 -2.65
N ALA A 144 -26.80 5.03 -2.26
CA ALA A 144 -25.42 4.79 -2.69
C ALA A 144 -25.26 4.56 -4.21
N ARG A 145 -26.30 4.07 -4.90
CA ARG A 145 -26.34 4.04 -6.38
C ARG A 145 -26.45 5.44 -6.99
N GLY A 146 -26.88 6.44 -6.21
CA GLY A 146 -27.00 7.83 -6.61
C GLY A 146 -28.40 8.24 -7.07
N HIS A 147 -29.47 7.58 -6.60
CA HIS A 147 -30.83 8.08 -6.78
C HIS A 147 -31.14 9.25 -5.83
N ARG A 148 -32.07 10.14 -6.18
CA ARG A 148 -32.71 11.08 -5.24
C ARG A 148 -33.97 10.42 -4.67
N ILE A 149 -33.99 10.20 -3.37
CA ILE A 149 -35.10 9.53 -2.66
C ILE A 149 -35.48 10.23 -1.35
N GLU A 150 -34.93 11.41 -1.07
CA GLU A 150 -35.16 12.16 0.18
C GLU A 150 -36.64 12.51 0.43
N SER A 151 -37.42 12.69 -0.65
CA SER A 151 -38.86 13.01 -0.64
C SER A 151 -39.78 11.79 -0.76
N VAL A 152 -39.26 10.56 -0.71
CA VAL A 152 -40.04 9.32 -0.88
C VAL A 152 -40.37 8.73 0.50
N PRO A 153 -41.65 8.43 0.82
CA PRO A 153 -42.05 8.07 2.19
C PRO A 153 -41.49 6.74 2.70
N GLU A 154 -41.35 5.73 1.83
CA GLU A 154 -40.67 4.48 2.16
C GLU A 154 -40.10 3.74 0.93
N LEU A 155 -39.29 2.71 1.20
CA LEU A 155 -38.84 1.75 0.20
C LEU A 155 -39.02 0.31 0.73
N PRO A 156 -39.45 -0.66 -0.10
CA PRO A 156 -39.79 -0.52 -1.52
C PRO A 156 -41.08 0.29 -1.74
N LEU A 157 -41.12 1.11 -2.78
CA LEU A 157 -42.27 2.00 -3.02
C LEU A 157 -43.39 1.23 -3.75
N VAL A 158 -44.56 1.11 -3.13
CA VAL A 158 -45.76 0.48 -3.71
C VAL A 158 -46.85 1.52 -3.90
N VAL A 159 -47.57 1.44 -5.03
CA VAL A 159 -48.61 2.39 -5.47
C VAL A 159 -49.86 1.60 -5.89
N SER A 160 -51.04 2.22 -5.79
CA SER A 160 -52.30 1.64 -6.26
C SER A 160 -52.24 1.22 -7.74
N ASP A 161 -53.01 0.18 -8.11
CA ASP A 161 -53.07 -0.32 -9.49
C ASP A 161 -53.73 0.68 -10.47
N SER A 162 -54.40 1.72 -9.97
CA SER A 162 -54.96 2.84 -10.73
C SER A 162 -53.94 3.50 -11.68
N ILE A 163 -52.65 3.47 -11.32
CA ILE A 163 -51.54 3.94 -12.17
C ILE A 163 -51.43 3.18 -13.51
N GLU A 164 -51.97 1.96 -13.61
CA GLU A 164 -51.96 1.15 -14.84
C GLU A 164 -52.90 1.69 -15.93
N GLY A 165 -53.95 2.42 -15.53
CA GLY A 165 -54.89 3.07 -16.44
C GLY A 165 -54.34 4.36 -17.09
N VAL A 166 -53.24 4.90 -16.59
CA VAL A 166 -52.72 6.23 -16.98
C VAL A 166 -52.17 6.22 -18.40
N GLU A 167 -52.77 7.05 -19.27
CA GLU A 167 -52.35 7.21 -20.68
C GLU A 167 -51.43 8.42 -20.94
N LYS A 168 -51.71 9.55 -20.28
CA LYS A 168 -51.07 10.83 -20.60
C LYS A 168 -49.78 11.03 -19.79
N THR A 169 -48.71 11.44 -20.48
CA THR A 169 -47.41 11.80 -19.89
C THR A 169 -47.51 12.88 -18.82
N ALA A 170 -48.42 13.85 -18.98
CA ALA A 170 -48.66 14.92 -18.01
C ALA A 170 -49.19 14.38 -16.67
N SER A 171 -50.18 13.46 -16.71
CA SER A 171 -50.71 12.79 -15.52
C SER A 171 -49.65 11.92 -14.84
N ALA A 172 -48.85 11.20 -15.62
CA ALA A 172 -47.70 10.43 -15.11
C ALA A 172 -46.65 11.32 -14.41
N ILE A 173 -46.44 12.56 -14.86
CA ILE A 173 -45.58 13.55 -14.20
C ILE A 173 -46.21 14.08 -12.91
N LYS A 174 -47.52 14.35 -12.87
CA LYS A 174 -48.23 14.71 -11.62
C LYS A 174 -48.06 13.64 -10.55
N ILE A 175 -48.33 12.38 -10.91
CA ILE A 175 -48.20 11.20 -10.02
C ILE A 175 -46.76 11.09 -9.48
N LEU A 176 -45.73 11.22 -10.32
CA LEU A 176 -44.34 11.19 -9.85
C LEU A 176 -44.01 12.34 -8.89
N LYS A 177 -44.66 13.51 -9.01
CA LYS A 177 -44.50 14.61 -8.05
C LYS A 177 -45.21 14.32 -6.72
N GLN A 178 -46.44 13.81 -6.77
CA GLN A 178 -47.23 13.44 -5.59
C GLN A 178 -46.48 12.45 -4.69
N ILE A 179 -45.91 11.39 -5.27
CA ILE A 179 -45.16 10.35 -4.52
C ILE A 179 -43.69 10.77 -4.25
N GLY A 180 -43.32 12.03 -4.48
CA GLY A 180 -41.97 12.54 -4.25
C GLY A 180 -40.85 11.88 -5.10
N ALA A 181 -41.19 11.13 -6.14
CA ALA A 181 -40.27 10.39 -6.99
C ALA A 181 -39.70 11.19 -8.19
N PHE A 182 -40.32 12.33 -8.52
CA PHE A 182 -39.94 13.17 -9.66
C PHE A 182 -38.51 13.76 -9.63
N PRO A 183 -37.92 14.15 -8.47
CA PRO A 183 -36.57 14.73 -8.42
C PRO A 183 -35.46 13.82 -8.99
N ASP A 184 -35.68 12.51 -9.04
CA ASP A 184 -34.77 11.54 -9.67
C ASP A 184 -34.91 11.49 -11.20
N ALA A 185 -36.11 11.76 -11.73
CA ALA A 185 -36.36 11.92 -13.15
C ALA A 185 -35.83 13.27 -13.67
N GLU A 186 -35.97 14.35 -12.89
CA GLU A 186 -35.32 15.65 -13.18
C GLU A 186 -33.79 15.52 -13.19
N LYS A 187 -33.21 14.89 -12.17
CA LYS A 187 -31.77 14.53 -12.13
C LYS A 187 -31.31 13.72 -13.35
N ALA A 188 -32.21 12.96 -13.99
CA ALA A 188 -31.93 12.24 -15.21
C ALA A 188 -32.06 13.10 -16.48
N LYS A 189 -33.06 13.99 -16.54
CA LYS A 189 -33.25 15.03 -17.58
C LYS A 189 -32.02 15.92 -17.69
N ASP A 190 -31.62 16.53 -16.58
CA ASP A 190 -30.53 17.52 -16.53
C ASP A 190 -29.17 16.88 -16.81
N SER A 191 -29.06 15.57 -16.59
CA SER A 191 -27.84 14.78 -16.88
C SER A 191 -27.63 14.46 -18.36
N GLN A 192 -28.47 14.93 -19.29
CA GLN A 192 -28.42 14.58 -20.71
C GLN A 192 -27.24 15.23 -21.45
N ALA A 193 -26.02 14.78 -21.15
CA ALA A 193 -24.79 15.29 -21.74
C ALA A 193 -24.52 14.73 -23.15
N ILE A 194 -23.82 15.52 -23.97
CA ILE A 194 -23.29 15.08 -25.26
C ILE A 194 -22.14 14.08 -25.01
N ARG A 195 -22.24 12.89 -25.63
CA ARG A 195 -21.26 11.81 -25.52
C ARG A 195 -19.92 12.20 -26.12
N THR A 196 -18.83 12.00 -25.37
CA THR A 196 -17.47 12.23 -25.86
C THR A 196 -17.02 11.19 -26.91
N GLY A 197 -16.08 11.60 -27.77
CA GLY A 197 -15.45 10.75 -28.79
C GLY A 197 -16.39 10.29 -29.92
N LYS A 198 -15.99 9.20 -30.61
CA LYS A 198 -16.62 8.68 -31.84
C LYS A 198 -18.03 8.06 -31.65
N GLY A 199 -18.66 8.26 -30.49
CA GLY A 199 -20.05 7.86 -30.22
C GLY A 199 -21.07 8.76 -30.94
N LYS A 200 -20.78 10.06 -31.06
CA LYS A 200 -21.67 11.07 -31.66
C LYS A 200 -22.12 10.71 -33.08
N MET A 201 -21.17 10.27 -33.92
CA MET A 201 -21.37 9.87 -35.33
C MET A 201 -22.06 8.50 -35.51
N ARG A 202 -22.55 7.88 -34.44
CA ARG A 202 -23.06 6.49 -34.47
C ARG A 202 -24.31 6.34 -33.60
N ASN A 203 -25.28 7.23 -33.83
CA ASN A 203 -26.62 7.31 -33.22
C ASN A 203 -26.61 7.23 -31.67
N ARG A 204 -25.54 7.73 -31.06
CA ARG A 204 -25.33 7.78 -29.60
C ARG A 204 -24.77 9.15 -29.21
N ARG A 205 -25.47 10.22 -29.66
CA ARG A 205 -25.11 11.62 -29.41
C ARG A 205 -25.23 11.99 -27.93
N TYR A 206 -26.26 11.50 -27.24
CA TYR A 206 -26.51 11.78 -25.83
C TYR A 206 -26.26 10.56 -24.93
N ILE A 207 -26.02 10.83 -23.65
CA ILE A 207 -26.14 9.87 -22.54
C ILE A 207 -26.98 10.56 -21.46
N SER A 208 -27.99 9.87 -20.92
CA SER A 208 -28.71 10.27 -19.72
C SER A 208 -28.47 9.25 -18.60
N ARG A 209 -28.64 9.67 -17.35
CA ARG A 209 -28.69 8.77 -16.18
C ARG A 209 -29.95 7.89 -16.22
N LYS A 210 -29.95 6.82 -15.43
CA LYS A 210 -31.10 5.93 -15.24
C LYS A 210 -31.72 6.18 -13.86
N GLY A 211 -32.87 6.87 -13.87
CA GLY A 211 -33.69 7.19 -12.71
C GLY A 211 -34.62 6.02 -12.33
N PRO A 212 -35.88 6.24 -11.93
CA PRO A 212 -36.75 5.17 -11.45
C PRO A 212 -37.03 4.11 -12.53
N LEU A 213 -37.36 2.91 -12.08
CA LEU A 213 -37.94 1.83 -12.88
C LEU A 213 -39.36 1.57 -12.37
N ILE A 214 -40.35 1.63 -13.25
CA ILE A 214 -41.74 1.35 -12.89
C ILE A 214 -42.04 -0.10 -13.28
N VAL A 215 -42.59 -0.87 -12.34
CA VAL A 215 -42.95 -2.28 -12.53
C VAL A 215 -44.44 -2.49 -12.35
N TYR A 216 -45.09 -3.01 -13.39
CA TYR A 216 -46.54 -3.19 -13.50
C TYR A 216 -46.93 -4.67 -13.65
N GLY A 217 -48.13 -5.01 -13.21
CA GLY A 217 -48.62 -6.37 -13.03
C GLY A 217 -49.47 -6.90 -14.19
N THR A 218 -50.17 -6.04 -14.94
CA THR A 218 -51.08 -6.47 -16.01
C THR A 218 -50.37 -6.56 -17.36
N GLU A 219 -50.76 -7.48 -18.24
CA GLU A 219 -50.31 -7.46 -19.64
C GLU A 219 -51.07 -6.40 -20.45
N GLY A 220 -50.48 -5.86 -21.53
CA GLY A 220 -51.10 -4.80 -22.36
C GLY A 220 -51.25 -3.41 -21.69
N SER A 221 -51.01 -3.30 -20.38
CA SER A 221 -51.23 -2.13 -19.52
C SER A 221 -50.78 -0.78 -20.11
N LYS A 222 -51.66 0.24 -19.97
CA LYS A 222 -51.52 1.53 -20.66
C LYS A 222 -50.35 2.37 -20.15
N ILE A 223 -49.91 2.13 -18.90
CA ILE A 223 -48.73 2.70 -18.24
C ILE A 223 -47.48 2.78 -19.12
N VAL A 224 -47.28 1.82 -20.03
CA VAL A 224 -46.14 1.79 -20.96
C VAL A 224 -46.18 2.98 -21.93
N LYS A 225 -47.36 3.46 -22.34
CA LYS A 225 -47.49 4.63 -23.21
C LYS A 225 -47.15 5.93 -22.47
N ALA A 226 -47.64 6.09 -21.23
CA ALA A 226 -47.46 7.29 -20.44
C ALA A 226 -46.02 7.49 -19.94
N PHE A 227 -45.39 6.44 -19.40
CA PHE A 227 -44.10 6.58 -18.71
C PHE A 227 -42.87 6.39 -19.61
N ARG A 228 -42.98 5.77 -20.80
CA ARG A 228 -41.83 5.49 -21.69
C ARG A 228 -41.06 6.72 -22.19
N ASN A 229 -41.69 7.90 -22.18
CA ASN A 229 -41.12 9.14 -22.71
C ASN A 229 -40.54 10.06 -21.62
N ILE A 230 -40.65 9.69 -20.34
CA ILE A 230 -40.15 10.49 -19.23
C ILE A 230 -38.63 10.26 -19.10
N PRO A 231 -37.79 11.30 -19.04
CA PRO A 231 -36.33 11.17 -19.08
C PRO A 231 -35.79 10.28 -17.96
N GLY A 232 -34.93 9.33 -18.34
CA GLY A 232 -34.27 8.40 -17.41
C GLY A 232 -35.12 7.27 -16.84
N VAL A 233 -36.45 7.36 -16.95
CA VAL A 233 -37.38 6.32 -16.50
C VAL A 233 -37.26 5.08 -17.39
N ASP A 234 -37.38 3.89 -16.81
CA ASP A 234 -37.66 2.66 -17.55
C ASP A 234 -38.97 2.05 -17.05
N VAL A 235 -39.63 1.26 -17.90
CA VAL A 235 -40.87 0.55 -17.55
C VAL A 235 -40.68 -0.96 -17.81
N ALA A 236 -41.16 -1.84 -16.93
CA ALA A 236 -41.08 -3.30 -17.06
C ALA A 236 -42.29 -4.00 -16.45
N ASN A 237 -42.62 -5.22 -16.90
CA ASN A 237 -43.62 -6.06 -16.22
C ASN A 237 -42.90 -7.14 -15.39
N VAL A 238 -43.51 -7.54 -14.26
CA VAL A 238 -42.96 -8.49 -13.27
C VAL A 238 -42.42 -9.78 -13.91
N GLU A 239 -43.18 -10.36 -14.84
CA GLU A 239 -42.91 -11.68 -15.40
C GLU A 239 -41.70 -11.67 -16.33
N ARG A 240 -41.42 -10.51 -16.92
CA ARG A 240 -40.29 -10.23 -17.83
C ARG A 240 -39.23 -9.30 -17.24
N LEU A 241 -39.05 -9.34 -15.91
CA LEU A 241 -38.00 -8.60 -15.20
C LEU A 241 -36.58 -8.98 -15.68
N ASN A 242 -35.82 -7.97 -16.09
CA ASN A 242 -34.49 -8.12 -16.67
C ASN A 242 -33.43 -7.44 -15.80
N LEU A 243 -32.37 -8.17 -15.46
CA LEU A 243 -31.23 -7.67 -14.68
C LEU A 243 -30.62 -6.38 -15.28
N LEU A 244 -30.64 -6.21 -16.60
CA LEU A 244 -30.10 -5.01 -17.27
C LEU A 244 -30.94 -3.74 -16.97
N LYS A 245 -32.22 -3.89 -16.58
CA LYS A 245 -33.07 -2.79 -16.10
C LYS A 245 -32.98 -2.60 -14.58
N LEU A 246 -32.91 -3.70 -13.83
CA LEU A 246 -32.83 -3.72 -12.35
C LEU A 246 -31.49 -3.23 -11.80
N ALA A 247 -30.39 -3.62 -12.45
CA ALA A 247 -29.03 -3.24 -12.07
C ALA A 247 -28.25 -2.66 -13.28
N PRO A 248 -28.63 -1.48 -13.82
CA PRO A 248 -27.95 -0.91 -14.98
C PRO A 248 -26.47 -0.62 -14.66
N GLY A 249 -25.57 -1.17 -15.48
CA GLY A 249 -24.12 -1.14 -15.26
C GLY A 249 -23.59 -2.29 -14.41
N GLY A 250 -24.46 -3.12 -13.84
CA GLY A 250 -24.11 -4.15 -12.84
C GLY A 250 -24.07 -3.61 -11.41
N HIS A 251 -24.52 -2.37 -11.18
CA HIS A 251 -24.68 -1.79 -9.84
C HIS A 251 -26.10 -2.06 -9.32
N VAL A 252 -26.20 -2.69 -8.16
CA VAL A 252 -27.46 -3.01 -7.45
C VAL A 252 -28.10 -1.75 -6.85
N GLY A 253 -29.34 -1.86 -6.36
CA GLY A 253 -30.04 -0.75 -5.68
C GLY A 253 -30.56 0.31 -6.65
N ARG A 254 -31.30 -0.07 -7.69
CA ARG A 254 -32.07 0.91 -8.47
C ARG A 254 -33.32 1.31 -7.70
N PHE A 255 -33.72 2.58 -7.76
CA PHE A 255 -35.04 2.99 -7.31
C PHE A 255 -36.13 2.34 -8.18
N ILE A 256 -37.08 1.62 -7.56
CA ILE A 256 -38.20 0.95 -8.21
C ILE A 256 -39.51 1.41 -7.58
N ILE A 257 -40.49 1.66 -8.43
CA ILE A 257 -41.89 1.90 -8.07
C ILE A 257 -42.69 0.69 -8.55
N TRP A 258 -43.46 0.08 -7.66
CA TRP A 258 -44.29 -1.11 -7.92
C TRP A 258 -45.77 -0.73 -7.94
N THR A 259 -46.55 -1.33 -8.84
CA THR A 259 -48.01 -1.40 -8.65
C THR A 259 -48.34 -2.48 -7.63
N LYS A 260 -49.46 -2.35 -6.91
CA LYS A 260 -49.88 -3.33 -5.88
C LYS A 260 -49.93 -4.76 -6.46
N SER A 261 -50.63 -4.95 -7.57
CA SER A 261 -50.69 -6.23 -8.28
C SER A 261 -49.32 -6.71 -8.81
N ALA A 262 -48.39 -5.81 -9.10
CA ALA A 262 -47.02 -6.18 -9.46
C ALA A 262 -46.22 -6.71 -8.28
N PHE A 263 -46.48 -6.17 -7.08
CA PHE A 263 -45.80 -6.53 -5.85
C PHE A 263 -46.24 -7.93 -5.37
N GLU A 264 -47.55 -8.16 -5.31
CA GLU A 264 -48.15 -9.46 -4.93
C GLU A 264 -47.73 -10.60 -5.88
N LYS A 265 -47.63 -10.33 -7.19
CA LYS A 265 -47.14 -11.30 -8.18
C LYS A 265 -45.67 -11.68 -8.04
N LEU A 266 -44.88 -11.04 -7.18
CA LEU A 266 -43.47 -11.43 -7.00
C LEU A 266 -43.29 -12.83 -6.41
N ASP A 267 -44.15 -13.25 -5.47
CA ASP A 267 -43.98 -14.54 -4.79
C ASP A 267 -44.41 -15.73 -5.68
N SER A 268 -45.48 -15.63 -6.48
CA SER A 268 -45.78 -16.66 -7.50
C SER A 268 -44.67 -16.76 -8.57
N VAL A 269 -44.02 -15.63 -8.87
CA VAL A 269 -42.94 -15.55 -9.85
C VAL A 269 -41.59 -16.05 -9.29
N PHE A 270 -41.28 -15.90 -8.00
CA PHE A 270 -39.96 -16.25 -7.41
C PHE A 270 -39.96 -17.34 -6.33
N GLY A 271 -41.11 -17.69 -5.77
CA GLY A 271 -41.25 -18.59 -4.63
C GLY A 271 -40.85 -17.93 -3.31
N THR A 272 -41.17 -18.60 -2.20
CA THR A 272 -40.69 -18.23 -0.86
C THR A 272 -39.37 -18.97 -0.56
N PHE A 273 -38.88 -18.90 0.69
CA PHE A 273 -37.75 -19.74 1.10
C PHE A 273 -38.08 -21.23 1.27
N ASP A 274 -39.38 -21.56 1.31
CA ASP A 274 -39.88 -22.92 1.59
C ASP A 274 -40.77 -23.47 0.46
N LYS A 275 -41.60 -22.62 -0.18
CA LYS A 275 -42.41 -23.00 -1.35
C LYS A 275 -41.66 -22.67 -2.64
N SER A 276 -41.46 -23.67 -3.49
CA SER A 276 -40.89 -23.46 -4.84
C SER A 276 -41.80 -22.60 -5.71
N SER A 277 -41.22 -21.78 -6.57
CA SER A 277 -41.97 -20.85 -7.43
C SER A 277 -42.81 -21.55 -8.50
N GLU A 278 -44.05 -21.09 -8.68
CA GLU A 278 -44.98 -21.56 -9.71
C GLU A 278 -44.44 -21.30 -11.12
N LYS A 279 -44.18 -20.03 -11.47
CA LYS A 279 -43.82 -19.64 -12.85
C LYS A 279 -42.39 -20.03 -13.28
N LYS A 280 -41.58 -20.62 -12.39
CA LYS A 280 -40.19 -21.02 -12.67
C LYS A 280 -39.91 -22.43 -12.17
N LYS A 281 -40.44 -23.46 -12.86
CA LYS A 281 -40.21 -24.90 -12.59
C LYS A 281 -38.82 -25.19 -12.00
N GLY A 282 -38.79 -25.83 -10.83
CA GLY A 282 -37.58 -26.22 -10.11
C GLY A 282 -36.73 -25.07 -9.55
N TYR A 283 -37.34 -23.93 -9.21
CA TYR A 283 -36.65 -22.82 -8.57
C TYR A 283 -37.18 -22.55 -7.15
N VAL A 284 -36.23 -22.27 -6.25
CA VAL A 284 -36.42 -21.87 -4.85
C VAL A 284 -35.47 -20.67 -4.62
N LEU A 285 -35.82 -19.77 -3.70
CA LEU A 285 -34.97 -18.64 -3.38
C LEU A 285 -33.59 -19.08 -2.83
N PRO A 286 -32.51 -18.36 -3.16
CA PRO A 286 -31.18 -18.70 -2.67
C PRO A 286 -31.07 -18.44 -1.16
N ARG A 287 -30.91 -19.51 -0.38
CA ARG A 287 -30.67 -19.40 1.07
C ARG A 287 -29.31 -18.73 1.35
N PRO A 288 -29.21 -17.82 2.35
CA PRO A 288 -27.95 -17.18 2.70
C PRO A 288 -27.01 -18.14 3.45
N LYS A 289 -25.70 -17.84 3.47
CA LYS A 289 -24.71 -18.59 4.30
C LYS A 289 -24.77 -18.25 5.80
N MET A 290 -25.36 -17.10 6.14
CA MET A 290 -25.54 -16.63 7.51
C MET A 290 -26.95 -16.07 7.59
N LEU A 291 -27.72 -16.45 8.63
CA LEU A 291 -29.08 -15.95 8.84
C LEU A 291 -29.04 -14.45 9.19
N ASN A 292 -28.33 -14.11 10.27
CA ASN A 292 -28.01 -12.73 10.61
C ASN A 292 -26.64 -12.33 10.01
N PRO A 293 -26.54 -11.25 9.21
CA PRO A 293 -25.28 -10.70 8.70
C PRO A 293 -24.57 -9.73 9.66
N ASP A 294 -25.25 -9.28 10.73
CA ASP A 294 -24.72 -8.29 11.67
C ASP A 294 -23.69 -8.94 12.60
N LEU A 295 -22.45 -8.96 12.12
CA LEU A 295 -21.30 -9.45 12.88
C LEU A 295 -21.09 -8.64 14.16
N SER A 296 -21.38 -7.35 14.18
CA SER A 296 -21.32 -6.51 15.39
C SER A 296 -22.28 -7.02 16.47
N ARG A 297 -23.55 -7.25 16.13
CA ARG A 297 -24.54 -7.81 17.08
C ARG A 297 -24.20 -9.23 17.52
N ILE A 298 -23.65 -10.07 16.64
CA ILE A 298 -23.22 -11.43 17.00
C ILE A 298 -22.00 -11.41 17.92
N ILE A 299 -20.97 -10.61 17.60
CA ILE A 299 -19.74 -10.51 18.39
C ILE A 299 -20.02 -9.90 19.76
N ASN A 300 -20.90 -8.89 19.83
CA ASN A 300 -21.25 -8.19 21.08
C ASN A 300 -22.41 -8.86 21.84
N SER A 301 -22.79 -10.09 21.50
CA SER A 301 -23.77 -10.88 22.26
C SER A 301 -23.15 -11.43 23.55
N ASP A 302 -23.94 -11.58 24.61
CA ASP A 302 -23.45 -12.00 25.93
C ASP A 302 -22.89 -13.43 25.90
N GLU A 303 -23.47 -14.29 25.07
CA GLU A 303 -23.00 -15.67 24.83
C GLU A 303 -21.61 -15.72 24.18
N VAL A 304 -21.21 -14.67 23.46
CA VAL A 304 -19.86 -14.52 22.90
C VAL A 304 -18.94 -13.78 23.87
N GLN A 305 -19.39 -12.65 24.43
CA GLN A 305 -18.55 -11.81 25.30
C GLN A 305 -18.16 -12.50 26.61
N SER A 306 -19.04 -13.34 27.18
CA SER A 306 -18.72 -14.15 28.38
C SER A 306 -17.60 -15.17 28.17
N VAL A 307 -17.36 -15.62 26.92
CA VAL A 307 -16.31 -16.59 26.56
C VAL A 307 -15.07 -15.91 25.98
N VAL A 308 -15.19 -14.69 25.45
CA VAL A 308 -14.08 -13.93 24.86
C VAL A 308 -13.11 -13.46 25.94
N ARG A 309 -11.84 -13.87 25.80
CA ARG A 309 -10.75 -13.44 26.69
C ARG A 309 -10.50 -11.92 26.57
N PRO A 310 -10.19 -11.22 27.67
CA PRO A 310 -9.99 -9.77 27.66
C PRO A 310 -8.87 -9.33 26.72
N ILE A 311 -9.06 -8.18 26.08
CA ILE A 311 -8.15 -7.62 25.09
C ILE A 311 -6.79 -7.32 25.72
N LYS A 312 -5.71 -7.90 25.16
CA LYS A 312 -4.33 -7.63 25.58
C LYS A 312 -3.91 -6.20 25.18
N LYS A 313 -4.00 -5.26 26.12
CA LYS A 313 -3.66 -3.83 25.92
C LYS A 313 -2.15 -3.57 25.72
N GLU A 314 -1.27 -4.50 26.10
CA GLU A 314 0.19 -4.32 26.01
C GLU A 314 0.75 -4.41 24.58
N VAL A 315 0.80 -3.29 23.85
CA VAL A 315 1.54 -3.19 22.58
C VAL A 315 3.00 -2.78 22.85
N LYS A 316 3.85 -3.77 23.14
CA LYS A 316 5.31 -3.58 23.35
C LYS A 316 6.03 -3.21 22.05
N ARG A 317 6.04 -1.91 21.73
CA ARG A 317 6.77 -1.35 20.56
C ARG A 317 8.28 -1.48 20.76
N HIS A 318 9.02 -1.83 19.70
CA HIS A 318 10.48 -1.87 19.73
C HIS A 318 11.08 -0.46 19.86
N THR A 319 11.60 -0.13 21.04
CA THR A 319 12.42 1.06 21.26
C THR A 319 13.81 0.91 20.63
N LEU A 320 14.40 2.01 20.16
CA LEU A 320 15.79 2.02 19.66
C LEU A 320 16.77 1.42 20.69
N LYS A 321 17.52 0.39 20.28
CA LYS A 321 18.51 -0.30 21.12
C LYS A 321 19.72 0.60 21.37
N LYS A 322 19.66 1.37 22.46
CA LYS A 322 20.78 2.20 22.94
C LYS A 322 22.03 1.32 23.16
N ASN A 323 23.19 1.77 22.68
CA ASN A 323 24.45 1.07 22.86
C ASN A 323 24.93 1.24 24.33
N PRO A 324 25.07 0.16 25.11
CA PRO A 324 25.39 0.27 26.53
C PRO A 324 26.79 0.83 26.80
N LEU A 325 27.80 0.55 25.95
CA LEU A 325 29.16 1.07 26.16
C LEU A 325 29.20 2.61 26.07
N LYS A 326 28.33 3.19 25.22
CA LYS A 326 28.20 4.64 25.03
C LYS A 326 27.15 5.29 25.95
N ASN A 327 26.07 4.60 26.31
CA ASN A 327 25.01 5.14 27.17
C ASN A 327 25.05 4.51 28.58
N LEU A 328 25.54 5.29 29.55
CA LEU A 328 25.77 4.86 30.93
C LEU A 328 24.53 4.26 31.60
N TYR A 329 23.34 4.83 31.41
CA TYR A 329 22.12 4.28 32.02
C TYR A 329 21.83 2.84 31.56
N THR A 330 21.99 2.57 30.25
CA THR A 330 21.88 1.20 29.73
C THR A 330 23.09 0.31 30.02
N LEU A 331 24.28 0.88 30.32
CA LEU A 331 25.39 0.11 30.89
C LEU A 331 25.02 -0.40 32.29
N LEU A 332 24.55 0.50 33.16
CA LEU A 332 24.26 0.18 34.56
C LEU A 332 23.05 -0.75 34.71
N LYS A 333 22.06 -0.66 33.80
CA LYS A 333 20.95 -1.63 33.74
C LYS A 333 21.38 -3.04 33.30
N LEU A 334 22.53 -3.20 32.65
CA LEU A 334 23.09 -4.51 32.26
C LEU A 334 24.20 -4.99 33.22
N ASN A 335 24.94 -4.06 33.83
CA ASN A 335 26.02 -4.34 34.77
C ASN A 335 26.13 -3.19 35.80
N PRO A 336 25.60 -3.34 37.02
CA PRO A 336 25.68 -2.29 38.04
C PRO A 336 27.12 -2.02 38.51
N TYR A 337 27.98 -3.05 38.54
CA TYR A 337 29.39 -2.94 38.90
C TYR A 337 30.22 -2.11 37.90
N ALA A 338 29.69 -1.81 36.71
CA ALA A 338 30.34 -0.86 35.81
C ALA A 338 30.44 0.57 36.42
N LYS A 339 29.60 0.91 37.41
CA LYS A 339 29.72 2.18 38.17
C LYS A 339 30.94 2.16 39.08
N THR A 340 31.14 1.09 39.84
CA THR A 340 32.27 0.95 40.77
C THR A 340 33.58 0.78 40.01
N ALA A 341 33.62 -0.06 38.96
CA ALA A 341 34.80 -0.23 38.11
C ALA A 341 35.29 1.09 37.49
N ARG A 342 34.39 1.90 36.91
CA ARG A 342 34.75 3.24 36.39
C ARG A 342 35.18 4.23 37.47
N ARG A 343 34.62 4.15 38.69
CA ARG A 343 35.08 4.98 39.82
C ARG A 343 36.50 4.58 40.24
N MET A 344 36.79 3.29 40.33
CA MET A 344 38.12 2.78 40.70
C MET A 344 39.18 3.11 39.63
N SER A 345 38.85 3.04 38.33
CA SER A 345 39.80 3.40 37.28
C SER A 345 40.17 4.89 37.33
N LEU A 346 39.19 5.79 37.49
CA LEU A 346 39.43 7.24 37.61
C LEU A 346 40.27 7.60 38.84
N LEU A 347 40.02 6.95 39.99
CA LEU A 347 40.82 7.14 41.20
C LEU A 347 42.26 6.64 41.01
N ALA A 348 42.45 5.47 40.39
CA ALA A 348 43.77 4.93 40.08
C ALA A 348 44.53 5.78 39.04
N GLU A 349 43.85 6.37 38.06
CA GLU A 349 44.43 7.31 37.10
C GLU A 349 44.91 8.58 37.78
N ALA A 350 44.09 9.18 38.66
CA ALA A 350 44.49 10.36 39.44
C ALA A 350 45.72 10.09 40.34
N GLN A 351 45.78 8.92 40.98
CA GLN A 351 46.95 8.48 41.76
C GLN A 351 48.19 8.28 40.87
N ARG A 352 48.04 7.65 39.70
CA ARG A 352 49.15 7.45 38.73
C ARG A 352 49.72 8.76 38.20
N VAL A 353 48.90 9.79 37.99
CA VAL A 353 49.37 11.11 37.56
C VAL A 353 50.26 11.75 38.64
N LYS A 354 49.81 11.78 39.91
CA LYS A 354 50.60 12.29 41.05
C LYS A 354 51.93 11.55 41.19
N ALA A 355 51.89 10.22 41.27
CA ALA A 355 53.09 9.38 41.41
C ALA A 355 54.06 9.47 40.20
N LYS A 356 53.56 9.82 39.00
CA LYS A 356 54.42 10.10 37.84
C LYS A 356 55.12 11.46 37.97
N GLN A 357 54.45 12.47 38.49
CA GLN A 357 55.00 13.80 38.72
C GLN A 357 56.09 13.75 39.81
N GLU A 358 55.80 13.15 40.96
CA GLU A 358 56.78 12.89 42.02
C GLU A 358 58.04 12.14 41.53
N LYS A 359 57.88 11.17 40.62
CA LYS A 359 58.99 10.43 39.99
C LYS A 359 59.77 11.24 38.94
N LEU A 360 59.18 12.28 38.35
CA LEU A 360 59.90 13.20 37.47
C LEU A 360 60.71 14.20 38.30
N ASP A 361 60.15 14.70 39.40
CA ASP A 361 60.83 15.69 40.25
C ASP A 361 61.98 15.06 41.04
N LYS A 362 61.84 13.81 41.50
CA LYS A 362 62.96 12.98 42.02
C LYS A 362 64.03 12.61 40.98
N LYS A 363 63.81 12.89 39.69
CA LYS A 363 64.83 12.77 38.61
C LYS A 363 65.43 14.10 38.19
N ARG A 364 65.01 15.22 38.79
CA ARG A 364 65.50 16.58 38.50
C ARG A 364 66.51 17.10 39.52
N THR A 365 66.68 16.42 40.66
CA THR A 365 67.83 16.60 41.55
C THR A 365 69.11 16.22 40.83
N GLN A 366 70.11 17.11 40.86
CA GLN A 366 71.34 16.95 40.07
C GLN A 366 72.23 15.82 40.60
N LEU A 367 72.88 15.08 39.70
CA LEU A 367 73.97 14.17 40.05
C LEU A 367 75.18 14.95 40.59
N PRO A 368 76.00 14.36 41.49
CA PRO A 368 77.19 15.04 42.01
C PRO A 368 78.15 15.44 40.88
N LYS A 369 78.80 16.61 41.05
CA LYS A 369 79.76 17.18 40.07
C LYS A 369 80.88 16.20 39.70
N GLU A 370 81.26 15.32 40.62
CA GLU A 370 82.34 14.35 40.47
C GLU A 370 81.99 13.27 39.43
N GLU A 371 80.82 12.64 39.50
CA GLU A 371 80.34 11.69 38.48
C GLU A 371 80.21 12.37 37.11
N ALA A 372 79.64 13.58 37.08
CA ALA A 372 79.49 14.37 35.86
C ALA A 372 80.84 14.78 35.24
N ASN A 373 81.89 14.93 36.05
CA ASN A 373 83.25 15.19 35.60
C ASN A 373 83.99 13.92 35.19
N ALA A 374 83.79 12.79 35.90
CA ALA A 374 84.37 11.50 35.57
C ALA A 374 83.90 11.01 34.18
N ILE A 375 82.60 11.13 33.89
CA ILE A 375 82.04 10.81 32.57
C ILE A 375 82.64 11.70 31.46
N LYS A 376 82.84 13.00 31.73
CA LYS A 376 83.51 13.92 30.80
C LYS A 376 85.01 13.63 30.64
N ALA A 377 85.68 13.17 31.69
CA ALA A 377 87.10 12.80 31.66
C ALA A 377 87.32 11.52 30.84
N ALA A 378 86.49 10.50 31.04
CA ALA A 378 86.50 9.27 30.25
C ALA A 378 86.28 9.56 28.74
N GLY A 379 85.29 10.39 28.41
CA GLY A 379 85.08 10.84 27.03
C GLY A 379 86.28 11.60 26.44
N ARG A 380 86.87 12.54 27.19
CA ARG A 380 88.06 13.28 26.76
C ARG A 380 89.32 12.41 26.63
N SER A 381 89.46 11.35 27.43
CA SER A 381 90.53 10.37 27.29
C SER A 381 90.40 9.60 25.98
N TRP A 382 89.21 9.08 25.67
CA TRP A 382 88.96 8.34 24.43
C TRP A 382 89.18 9.18 23.16
N TYR A 383 88.80 10.46 23.18
CA TYR A 383 89.11 11.37 22.06
C TYR A 383 90.60 11.74 21.95
N LYS A 384 91.38 11.68 23.03
CA LYS A 384 92.83 11.97 22.98
C LYS A 384 93.62 10.86 22.30
N THR A 385 93.23 9.60 22.46
CA THR A 385 93.88 8.42 21.84
C THR A 385 93.64 8.28 20.32
N MET A 386 93.21 9.35 19.65
CA MET A 386 92.94 9.39 18.19
C MET A 386 93.42 10.71 17.54
N ILE A 387 94.36 11.44 18.16
CA ILE A 387 94.74 12.80 17.70
C ILE A 387 95.95 12.82 16.76
N SER A 388 96.93 11.93 16.91
CA SER A 388 98.13 11.92 16.06
C SER A 388 98.90 10.60 16.15
N ASP A 389 99.04 9.88 15.04
CA ASP A 389 99.91 8.71 14.90
C ASP A 389 101.36 9.17 14.62
N SER A 390 102.04 9.65 15.66
CA SER A 390 103.49 9.91 15.68
C SER A 390 104.20 8.94 16.62
N ASP A 391 105.52 8.94 16.65
CA ASP A 391 106.43 7.97 17.29
C ASP A 391 106.05 7.56 18.74
N TYR A 392 105.40 8.46 19.49
CA TYR A 392 104.89 8.16 20.84
C TYR A 392 103.71 7.16 20.86
N THR A 393 102.91 7.08 19.80
CA THR A 393 101.85 6.06 19.63
C THR A 393 102.41 4.68 19.29
N GLU A 394 103.62 4.61 18.72
CA GLU A 394 104.27 3.32 18.49
C GLU A 394 104.56 2.62 19.82
N PHE A 395 104.96 3.35 20.88
CA PHE A 395 105.20 2.76 22.20
C PHE A 395 103.96 2.08 22.84
N GLU A 396 102.78 2.68 22.77
CA GLU A 396 101.54 2.05 23.27
C GLU A 396 101.14 0.82 22.42
N ASN A 397 101.35 0.89 21.11
CA ASN A 397 101.09 -0.25 20.22
C ASN A 397 102.11 -1.38 20.39
N PHE A 398 103.39 -1.06 20.60
CA PHE A 398 104.48 -2.03 20.75
C PHE A 398 104.40 -2.78 22.09
N THR A 399 104.09 -2.07 23.19
CA THR A 399 103.80 -2.73 24.48
C THR A 399 102.59 -3.65 24.40
N LYS A 400 101.53 -3.24 23.68
CA LYS A 400 100.35 -4.06 23.42
C LYS A 400 100.62 -5.27 22.51
N TRP A 401 101.56 -5.20 21.56
CA TRP A 401 101.97 -6.32 20.70
C TRP A 401 102.95 -7.29 21.38
N LEU A 402 103.91 -6.80 22.17
CA LEU A 402 104.82 -7.65 22.92
C LEU A 402 104.08 -8.56 23.92
N GLY A 403 102.99 -8.08 24.51
CA GLY A 403 102.12 -8.88 25.39
C GLY A 403 101.29 -9.97 24.70
N VAL A 404 101.36 -10.11 23.36
CA VAL A 404 100.50 -11.02 22.58
C VAL A 404 101.30 -12.13 21.86
N THR A 405 102.63 -12.07 21.84
CA THR A 405 103.47 -12.88 20.91
C THR A 405 104.22 -14.07 21.52
N GLN A 406 104.01 -14.41 22.80
CA GLN A 406 104.79 -15.46 23.51
C GLN A 406 104.04 -16.75 23.93
N GLU A 407 102.95 -17.14 23.25
CA GLU A 407 102.35 -18.47 23.45
C GLU A 407 102.78 -19.46 22.34
N LYS A 408 103.37 -20.61 22.74
CA LYS A 408 103.80 -21.71 21.84
C LYS A 408 102.78 -22.86 21.82
N PRO A 409 102.67 -23.61 20.71
CA PRO A 409 101.58 -24.56 20.47
C PRO A 409 101.81 -25.96 21.07
N ALA A 410 100.73 -26.66 21.40
CA ALA A 410 100.73 -28.10 21.73
C ALA A 410 99.48 -28.83 21.22
N ALA A 411 99.71 -29.96 20.54
CA ALA A 411 98.81 -31.09 20.25
C ALA A 411 97.34 -30.82 19.83
N LEU A 412 97.09 -30.88 18.52
CA LEU A 412 95.75 -31.12 17.96
C LEU A 412 95.36 -32.61 18.12
N VAL A 413 94.28 -32.91 18.85
CA VAL A 413 93.57 -34.20 18.77
C VAL A 413 92.07 -33.94 18.62
N MET A 414 91.52 -34.14 17.42
CA MET A 414 90.07 -34.05 17.18
C MET A 414 89.35 -35.34 17.55
N ARG A 415 88.20 -35.24 18.22
CA ARG A 415 87.04 -36.12 17.94
C ARG A 415 85.71 -35.45 18.30
N PHE A 416 84.71 -35.67 17.45
CA PHE A 416 83.34 -35.18 17.60
C PHE A 416 82.56 -35.96 18.68
N PRO A 417 81.61 -35.29 19.38
CA PRO A 417 80.41 -35.93 19.92
C PRO A 417 79.19 -35.64 19.02
N MET A 418 78.34 -36.66 18.81
CA MET A 418 77.03 -36.51 18.13
C MET A 418 75.96 -35.89 19.05
N ARG A 419 74.86 -35.41 18.45
CA ARG A 419 73.66 -34.96 19.15
C ARG A 419 72.80 -36.17 19.53
N GLY A 420 72.42 -36.33 20.81
CA GLY A 420 71.64 -37.52 21.21
C GLY A 420 71.08 -37.56 22.64
N GLN A 421 69.99 -36.83 22.88
CA GLN A 421 68.88 -37.19 23.81
C GLN A 421 69.06 -37.21 25.37
N TRP A 422 67.98 -36.73 26.02
CA TRP A 422 67.41 -37.14 27.31
C TRP A 422 67.96 -36.58 28.65
N TRP A 423 67.36 -37.03 29.76
CA TRP A 423 66.84 -36.14 30.83
C TRP A 423 67.27 -36.54 32.26
N ARG A 424 67.48 -35.52 33.10
CA ARG A 424 67.26 -35.44 34.58
C ARG A 424 68.26 -36.02 35.63
N LYS A 425 68.55 -35.11 36.58
CA LYS A 425 68.61 -35.24 38.07
C LYS A 425 69.88 -35.75 38.81
N LYS A 426 70.52 -34.81 39.52
CA LYS A 426 70.57 -34.78 41.01
C LYS A 426 69.47 -33.77 41.49
N CYS A 427 68.76 -33.82 42.61
CA CYS A 427 69.04 -34.19 44.02
C CYS A 427 69.92 -33.16 44.77
N LEU A 428 69.66 -32.74 46.02
CA LEU A 428 68.44 -32.65 46.86
C LEU A 428 68.81 -31.79 48.10
N MET A 429 67.88 -31.11 48.78
CA MET A 429 68.13 -30.59 50.15
C MET A 429 66.92 -30.77 51.10
N LYS A 430 67.19 -30.72 52.41
CA LYS A 430 66.31 -31.02 53.57
C LYS A 430 65.99 -29.74 54.36
N LEU A 431 65.00 -29.63 55.26
CA LEU A 431 64.01 -30.60 55.80
C LEU A 431 62.74 -29.83 56.28
N SER A 432 61.82 -30.55 56.97
CA SER A 432 60.66 -30.08 57.77
C SER A 432 59.44 -29.52 57.00
N GLY A 433 58.20 -29.91 57.34
CA GLY A 433 57.78 -31.00 58.24
C GLY A 433 56.25 -31.04 58.47
N SER A 434 55.66 -32.25 58.55
CA SER A 434 54.25 -32.56 58.87
C SER A 434 53.13 -31.93 57.98
N GLY A 435 52.01 -32.59 57.69
CA GLY A 435 51.62 -33.99 57.94
C GLY A 435 50.08 -34.17 57.86
N ALA A 436 49.61 -35.35 57.45
CA ALA A 436 48.19 -35.78 57.41
C ALA A 436 47.24 -34.99 56.47
N LEU A 437 46.04 -35.46 56.09
CA LEU A 437 45.58 -36.78 55.58
C LEU A 437 44.18 -36.58 54.93
N SER A 438 43.70 -37.55 54.13
CA SER A 438 42.40 -37.54 53.41
C SER A 438 42.25 -36.45 52.32
N GLY A 439 41.35 -36.57 51.33
CA GLY A 439 40.49 -37.73 50.97
C GLY A 439 39.58 -37.42 49.78
N CYS A 440 39.18 -38.47 49.05
CA CYS A 440 38.02 -38.56 48.14
C CYS A 440 37.66 -37.40 47.17
N SER A 441 37.89 -37.68 45.88
CA SER A 441 36.82 -37.79 44.87
C SER A 441 36.31 -36.57 44.07
N GLU A 442 36.13 -36.86 42.77
CA GLU A 442 35.12 -36.34 41.82
C GLU A 442 35.14 -34.92 41.19
N LYS A 443 35.09 -34.99 39.84
CA LYS A 443 34.21 -34.28 38.88
C LYS A 443 34.61 -32.93 38.25
N VAL A 444 34.44 -32.93 36.91
CA VAL A 444 34.09 -31.82 35.99
C VAL A 444 35.18 -30.76 35.72
N ALA A 445 35.54 -30.43 34.46
CA ALA A 445 35.31 -31.12 33.18
C ALA A 445 36.31 -30.60 32.11
N TYR A 446 36.62 -31.44 31.12
CA TYR A 446 37.18 -31.00 29.84
C TYR A 446 36.04 -30.69 28.86
N PHE A 447 36.19 -29.64 28.04
CA PHE A 447 35.33 -29.39 26.88
C PHE A 447 36.18 -29.37 25.61
N VAL A 448 35.87 -30.27 24.68
CA VAL A 448 36.61 -30.45 23.41
C VAL A 448 35.81 -29.87 22.26
N SER A 449 36.44 -29.02 21.45
CA SER A 449 35.87 -28.57 20.18
C SER A 449 36.12 -29.59 19.07
N SER A 450 35.07 -30.29 18.65
CA SER A 450 34.95 -30.86 17.31
C SER A 450 33.47 -30.98 16.96
N TRP A 451 33.08 -30.60 15.74
CA TRP A 451 31.67 -30.65 15.31
C TRP A 451 31.52 -31.46 14.02
N LEU A 452 30.40 -32.19 13.94
CA LEU A 452 30.31 -33.42 13.15
C LEU A 452 29.80 -33.19 11.72
N HIS A 453 30.17 -34.10 10.82
CA HIS A 453 29.33 -34.39 9.64
C HIS A 453 27.95 -34.91 10.08
N VAL A 454 26.92 -34.62 9.29
CA VAL A 454 25.64 -35.32 9.35
C VAL A 454 25.35 -35.95 8.00
N ASN A 455 25.24 -37.28 7.97
CA ASN A 455 24.76 -38.05 6.83
C ASN A 455 23.24 -38.25 6.97
N LEU A 456 22.50 -38.39 5.87
CA LEU A 456 21.09 -38.76 5.91
C LEU A 456 20.81 -39.92 4.94
N ILE A 457 20.27 -41.01 5.48
CA ILE A 457 19.84 -42.21 4.75
C ILE A 457 18.42 -42.54 5.20
N LEU A 458 17.53 -42.91 4.28
CA LEU A 458 16.53 -44.00 4.44
C LEU A 458 15.59 -44.09 3.22
N ARG A 459 15.54 -45.28 2.60
CA ARG A 459 14.44 -45.90 1.81
C ARG A 459 13.90 -45.11 0.58
N GLY A 460 13.48 -45.76 -0.52
CA GLY A 460 13.42 -47.19 -0.83
C GLY A 460 12.03 -47.62 -1.31
N GLY A 461 11.80 -47.66 -2.63
CA GLY A 461 10.55 -48.14 -3.22
C GLY A 461 10.61 -48.22 -4.75
N ARG A 462 10.23 -49.36 -5.34
CA ARG A 462 10.12 -49.58 -6.80
C ARG A 462 8.64 -49.54 -7.21
N SER A 463 8.31 -49.08 -8.43
CA SER A 463 7.66 -49.93 -9.46
C SER A 463 7.07 -49.18 -10.70
N SER A 464 7.74 -49.36 -11.85
CA SER A 464 7.14 -49.55 -13.20
C SER A 464 6.54 -48.38 -14.03
N ARG A 465 6.65 -48.60 -15.36
CA ARG A 465 5.91 -48.03 -16.53
C ARG A 465 6.21 -46.61 -17.03
N VAL A 466 7.12 -46.59 -18.01
CA VAL A 466 7.26 -45.63 -19.12
C VAL A 466 6.17 -45.94 -20.17
N PRO A 467 5.54 -44.93 -20.85
CA PRO A 467 5.92 -44.68 -22.25
C PRO A 467 5.91 -43.21 -22.72
N ASN A 468 7.05 -42.80 -23.27
CA ASN A 468 7.26 -42.00 -24.50
C ASN A 468 6.73 -40.55 -24.70
N MET A 469 7.72 -39.73 -25.14
CA MET A 469 7.70 -38.79 -26.27
C MET A 469 7.34 -37.29 -26.12
N ARG A 470 8.18 -36.51 -26.85
CA ARG A 470 7.99 -35.18 -27.46
C ARG A 470 8.09 -33.93 -26.57
N ASN A 471 9.29 -33.36 -26.60
CA ASN A 471 9.59 -31.96 -26.92
C ASN A 471 8.49 -30.92 -26.64
N ASN A 472 8.71 -30.06 -25.65
CA ASN A 472 8.22 -28.68 -25.69
C ASN A 472 9.20 -27.71 -25.03
N VAL A 473 9.67 -26.73 -25.80
CA VAL A 473 10.52 -25.63 -25.30
C VAL A 473 9.63 -24.64 -24.55
N VAL A 474 9.85 -24.50 -23.23
CA VAL A 474 9.12 -23.53 -22.40
C VAL A 474 10.05 -22.37 -22.04
N TYR A 475 9.85 -21.24 -22.72
CA TYR A 475 10.50 -19.96 -22.38
C TYR A 475 9.97 -19.42 -21.03
N LEU A 476 10.68 -19.69 -19.94
CA LEU A 476 10.45 -19.00 -18.66
C LEU A 476 11.09 -17.61 -18.69
N ARG A 477 10.27 -16.58 -18.94
CA ARG A 477 10.64 -15.17 -18.78
C ARG A 477 10.92 -14.84 -17.32
N TYR A 478 12.19 -14.83 -16.92
CA TYR A 478 12.59 -14.12 -15.71
C TYR A 478 12.44 -12.62 -15.89
N ARG A 479 11.82 -11.96 -14.90
CA ARG A 479 11.46 -10.54 -14.93
C ARG A 479 12.43 -9.75 -14.06
N VAL A 480 13.55 -9.34 -14.64
CA VAL A 480 14.53 -8.47 -13.96
C VAL A 480 13.90 -7.09 -13.70
N PRO A 481 13.90 -6.57 -12.46
CA PRO A 481 13.51 -5.20 -12.18
C PRO A 481 14.71 -4.26 -12.42
N SER A 482 14.70 -3.54 -13.54
CA SER A 482 15.70 -2.51 -13.83
C SER A 482 15.50 -1.28 -12.94
N LEU A 483 16.53 -0.91 -12.17
CA LEU A 483 16.60 0.38 -11.48
C LEU A 483 16.63 1.53 -12.50
N VAL A 484 15.65 2.43 -12.42
CA VAL A 484 15.56 3.61 -13.29
C VAL A 484 16.41 4.73 -12.71
N VAL A 485 17.52 5.04 -13.37
CA VAL A 485 18.25 6.29 -13.14
C VAL A 485 17.48 7.41 -13.84
N PHE A 486 17.00 8.39 -13.08
CA PHE A 486 16.54 9.66 -13.64
C PHE A 486 17.13 10.83 -12.85
N LYS A 487 17.96 11.63 -13.52
CA LYS A 487 18.37 12.94 -13.01
C LYS A 487 17.16 13.87 -13.09
N TRP A 488 16.87 14.60 -12.01
CA TRP A 488 16.59 16.06 -11.99
C TRP A 488 16.14 16.48 -10.58
N SER A 489 16.93 17.33 -9.94
CA SER A 489 16.48 18.20 -8.85
C SER A 489 17.45 19.38 -8.76
N PHE A 490 17.01 20.51 -9.30
CA PHE A 490 17.59 21.82 -9.06
C PHE A 490 17.22 22.31 -7.65
N LEU A 491 17.78 23.46 -7.23
CA LEU A 491 17.61 24.10 -5.92
C LEU A 491 18.15 23.30 -4.71
N PHE A 492 19.39 23.62 -4.31
CA PHE A 492 19.62 24.08 -2.94
C PHE A 492 20.80 25.05 -2.95
N SER A 493 20.58 26.30 -2.52
CA SER A 493 21.64 27.29 -2.32
C SER A 493 21.23 28.32 -1.28
N LYS A 494 21.92 28.33 -0.14
CA LYS A 494 21.99 29.46 0.79
C LYS A 494 23.18 29.28 1.72
N ILE A 495 23.65 30.40 2.29
CA ILE A 495 24.64 30.53 3.39
C ILE A 495 26.13 30.50 2.98
N ILE A 496 26.69 31.73 2.88
CA ILE A 496 28.11 32.12 3.13
C ILE A 496 29.13 31.68 2.02
N ARG A 497 29.92 32.57 1.38
CA ARG A 497 30.71 33.70 1.96
C ARG A 497 31.09 34.81 0.94
N LEU A 498 30.94 36.08 1.36
CA LEU A 498 31.70 37.32 1.02
C LEU A 498 31.87 37.87 -0.43
N LYS A 499 31.85 39.23 -0.48
CA LYS A 499 32.51 40.18 -1.43
C LYS A 499 31.99 40.24 -2.89
N GLU A 500 31.92 41.39 -3.58
CA GLU A 500 32.05 42.84 -3.21
C GLU A 500 31.49 43.73 -4.36
N LYS A 501 31.39 45.07 -4.16
CA LYS A 501 30.90 46.12 -5.12
C LYS A 501 29.35 46.12 -5.30
N ARG A 502 28.54 47.18 -5.14
CA ARG A 502 28.63 48.68 -5.20
C ARG A 502 29.03 49.25 -6.58
N SER A 503 28.43 50.30 -7.16
CA SER A 503 27.15 51.05 -6.99
C SER A 503 27.12 52.23 -8.00
N VAL A 504 25.99 52.95 -8.14
CA VAL A 504 25.80 54.20 -8.97
C VAL A 504 25.93 53.94 -10.51
N VAL A 505 25.48 54.74 -11.49
CA VAL A 505 25.34 56.21 -11.75
C VAL A 505 24.08 56.54 -12.63
N ALA A 506 23.61 57.81 -12.59
CA ALA A 506 22.71 58.63 -13.48
C ALA A 506 21.83 57.99 -14.60
N ALA A 507 20.62 58.45 -14.96
CA ALA A 507 19.90 59.76 -15.01
C ALA A 507 19.91 60.47 -16.39
N ASP A 508 19.16 61.58 -16.52
CA ASP A 508 18.93 62.47 -17.70
C ASP A 508 18.02 61.97 -18.86
N HIS A 509 17.26 62.81 -19.61
CA HIS A 509 16.50 64.04 -19.26
C HIS A 509 15.55 64.49 -20.42
N LEU A 510 14.28 64.89 -20.14
CA LEU A 510 13.38 65.73 -21.00
C LEU A 510 12.95 65.10 -22.37
N LYS A 511 12.01 65.57 -23.22
CA LYS A 511 11.01 66.70 -23.41
C LYS A 511 9.94 66.12 -24.41
N VAL A 512 8.68 66.57 -24.69
CA VAL A 512 7.71 67.59 -24.19
C VAL A 512 6.37 67.44 -25.01
N ARG A 513 5.25 68.10 -24.61
CA ARG A 513 3.94 68.27 -25.33
C ARG A 513 3.00 67.02 -25.38
N PHE A 514 1.66 67.12 -25.42
CA PHE A 514 0.67 68.21 -25.19
C PHE A 514 -0.74 67.62 -24.90
N LEU A 515 -1.61 68.37 -24.20
CA LEU A 515 -3.09 68.23 -24.09
C LEU A 515 -3.62 66.91 -23.44
N GLU A 516 -4.69 66.88 -22.64
CA GLU A 516 -5.75 67.87 -22.36
C GLU A 516 -6.26 67.83 -20.89
N ARG A 517 -7.18 68.73 -20.50
CA ARG A 517 -7.90 68.80 -19.19
C ARG A 517 -9.41 68.67 -19.48
N GLY A 518 -10.35 68.37 -18.57
CA GLY A 518 -10.38 68.15 -17.11
C GLY A 518 -11.54 67.18 -16.74
N ARG A 519 -11.81 66.79 -15.47
CA ARG A 519 -12.39 67.55 -14.32
C ARG A 519 -13.78 68.16 -14.63
N SER A 520 -14.80 68.11 -13.74
CA SER A 520 -14.91 67.59 -12.34
C SER A 520 -16.40 67.45 -11.93
N SER A 521 -16.78 66.77 -10.83
CA SER A 521 -17.13 67.37 -9.50
C SER A 521 -18.30 66.56 -8.87
N LEU A 522 -18.62 66.51 -7.55
CA LEU A 522 -17.93 66.86 -6.29
C LEU A 522 -18.53 66.10 -5.07
N SER A 523 -18.08 66.45 -3.85
CA SER A 523 -18.45 66.00 -2.47
C SER A 523 -17.71 64.74 -1.96
N SER A 524 -16.89 64.73 -0.88
CA SER A 524 -16.91 65.28 0.51
C SER A 524 -17.41 64.21 1.52
N SER A 525 -16.73 63.84 2.63
CA SER A 525 -15.57 64.37 3.39
C SER A 525 -14.75 63.20 4.01
N SER A 526 -13.40 63.22 4.11
CA SER A 526 -12.54 63.69 5.25
C SER A 526 -12.95 63.18 6.65
N ARG A 527 -12.09 62.68 7.58
CA ARG A 527 -10.60 62.48 7.74
C ARG A 527 -10.34 61.34 8.78
N LEU A 528 -9.26 60.52 8.76
CA LEU A 528 -7.88 60.72 9.32
C LEU A 528 -7.84 61.17 10.81
N LEU A 529 -6.99 60.73 11.76
CA LEU A 529 -5.70 59.99 11.78
C LEU A 529 -5.66 58.79 12.79
N LEU A 530 -4.61 58.56 13.61
CA LEU A 530 -3.56 57.52 13.43
C LEU A 530 -2.77 57.26 14.76
N PHE A 531 -1.91 56.21 14.84
CA PHE A 531 -1.04 55.77 15.99
C PHE A 531 -1.77 55.09 17.20
N ALA A 532 -1.14 54.30 18.09
CA ALA A 532 -0.05 53.29 17.97
C ALA A 532 0.18 52.48 19.30
N LEU A 533 0.70 51.23 19.16
CA LEU A 533 1.52 50.45 20.12
C LEU A 533 0.98 49.96 21.50
N ALA A 534 1.58 48.83 21.94
CA ALA A 534 1.82 48.33 23.31
C ALA A 534 0.76 47.48 24.09
N PHE A 535 1.06 46.16 24.14
CA PHE A 535 1.18 45.30 25.34
C PHE A 535 0.03 45.05 26.37
N ARG A 536 -0.29 43.74 26.48
CA ARG A 536 -0.40 42.90 27.72
C ARG A 536 -1.77 42.68 28.39
N SER A 537 -1.96 41.44 28.88
CA SER A 537 -3.09 40.93 29.66
C SER A 537 -4.43 40.88 28.89
N VAL A 538 -5.44 40.07 29.24
CA VAL A 538 -5.76 39.36 30.49
C VAL A 538 -5.96 37.84 30.26
N GLU A 539 -5.62 37.04 31.26
CA GLU A 539 -6.05 35.64 31.43
C GLU A 539 -7.24 35.61 32.41
N ASP A 540 -8.25 34.76 32.19
CA ASP A 540 -9.22 34.42 33.24
C ASP A 540 -9.73 32.98 33.08
N GLU A 541 -9.81 32.26 34.20
CA GLU A 541 -10.39 30.92 34.31
C GLU A 541 -11.84 31.00 34.79
N VAL A 542 -12.67 29.98 34.49
CA VAL A 542 -13.92 29.74 35.22
C VAL A 542 -13.98 28.27 35.61
N ALA A 543 -14.07 28.01 36.91
CA ALA A 543 -14.02 26.68 37.51
C ALA A 543 -15.39 26.01 37.68
N LEU A 544 -15.37 24.72 38.02
CA LEU A 544 -16.54 23.92 38.39
C LEU A 544 -17.04 24.28 39.80
N PRO A 545 -18.37 24.35 40.04
CA PRO A 545 -18.93 24.24 41.37
C PRO A 545 -19.10 22.77 41.79
N ALA A 546 -19.08 22.53 43.10
CA ALA A 546 -19.45 21.27 43.73
C ALA A 546 -20.32 21.55 44.98
N CYS A 547 -20.78 20.49 45.64
CA CYS A 547 -21.61 20.43 46.87
C CYS A 547 -23.13 20.24 46.65
N TRP A 548 -23.84 19.47 47.48
CA TRP A 548 -23.42 18.57 48.60
C TRP A 548 -24.47 17.49 48.88
N GLY A 549 -24.14 16.54 49.78
CA GLY A 549 -25.08 15.58 50.38
C GLY A 549 -24.78 14.10 50.04
N GLY A 550 -24.60 13.18 51.00
CA GLY A 550 -24.39 13.36 52.45
C GLY A 550 -24.99 12.23 53.28
N GLU A 551 -24.17 11.31 53.79
CA GLU A 551 -24.56 10.30 54.78
C GLU A 551 -23.32 9.85 55.58
N GLU A 552 -23.45 9.70 56.90
CA GLU A 552 -22.36 9.33 57.82
C GLU A 552 -22.62 7.94 58.45
N ARG A 553 -21.56 7.16 58.73
CA ARG A 553 -21.31 6.61 60.09
C ARG A 553 -20.02 5.80 60.28
N SER A 554 -19.33 6.14 61.38
CA SER A 554 -18.57 5.29 62.34
C SER A 554 -17.43 4.36 61.87
N ASP A 555 -16.19 4.84 62.07
CA ASP A 555 -15.20 4.41 63.09
C ASP A 555 -14.60 2.98 63.15
N GLY A 556 -13.30 2.93 63.49
CA GLY A 556 -12.48 1.72 63.74
C GLY A 556 -11.28 1.62 62.78
N ILE A 557 -10.12 2.27 62.98
CA ILE A 557 -9.15 2.18 64.10
C ILE A 557 -8.64 0.72 64.24
N LEU A 558 -7.34 0.40 64.11
CA LEU A 558 -6.11 1.21 64.32
C LEU A 558 -5.10 0.98 63.17
#